data_AF-A0AB73KPE6-F1
#
_entry.id   AF-A0AB73KPE6-F1
#
_cell.length_a   1.000
_cell.length_b   1.000
_cell.length_c   1.000
_cell.angle_alpha   90.00
_cell.angle_beta   90.00
_cell.angle_gamma   90.00
#
_symmetry.space_group_name_H-M   'P 1'
#
loop_
_entity.id
_entity.type
_entity.pdbx_description
1 polymer ?
#
loop_
_entity_poly.entity_id
_entity_poly.type
_entity_poly.pdbx_seq_one_letter_code
_entity_poly.pdbx_strand_id
1 'polypeptide(L)'
;MAGPAGDDDRVEIRIEASDLPGRAFVLGPDFPAAGNVHIGVQRKDRPGEWTGLHPGDAASASWTLEAVAVATATGTELEGPYIQNRLGGQFVFLSWVTVDAAGVTDMLRRAKLMFADVPSETFDEAVRGGRLTARLRLTTAEGRPLCGRVRPPLVTWSATTPQTLRPR
;
A
#
# COMPACT_ATOMS: atom_id res chain seq x y z
N MET A 1 -10.81 6.81 -27.44
CA MET A 1 -10.28 8.13 -27.02
C MET A 1 -10.86 8.39 -25.64
N ALA A 2 -10.12 8.06 -24.58
CA ALA A 2 -10.54 8.45 -23.24
C ALA A 2 -10.44 9.98 -23.16
N GLY A 3 -11.53 10.64 -22.75
CA GLY A 3 -11.51 12.08 -22.47
C GLY A 3 -10.50 12.40 -21.36
N PRO A 4 -10.09 13.66 -21.19
CA PRO A 4 -9.27 14.02 -20.05
C PRO A 4 -10.02 13.61 -18.77
N ALA A 5 -9.37 12.81 -17.92
CA ALA A 5 -9.91 12.43 -16.61
C ALA A 5 -10.31 13.72 -15.88
N GLY A 6 -11.58 13.80 -15.47
CA GLY A 6 -12.06 14.94 -14.71
C GLY A 6 -11.36 14.98 -13.35
N ASP A 7 -11.33 16.14 -12.70
CA ASP A 7 -10.85 16.21 -11.32
C ASP A 7 -11.69 15.31 -10.38
N ASP A 8 -12.93 15.02 -10.78
CA ASP A 8 -13.88 14.10 -10.14
C ASP A 8 -13.49 12.61 -10.22
N ASP A 9 -12.56 12.23 -11.09
CA ASP A 9 -12.09 10.84 -11.22
C ASP A 9 -10.86 10.54 -10.34
N ARG A 10 -10.32 11.54 -9.63
CA ARG A 10 -9.14 11.36 -8.80
C ARG A 10 -9.47 10.66 -7.48
N VAL A 11 -8.69 9.64 -7.15
CA VAL A 11 -8.80 8.90 -5.90
C VAL A 11 -7.45 8.86 -5.21
N GLU A 12 -7.38 9.38 -4.00
CA GLU A 12 -6.23 9.25 -3.13
C GLU A 12 -6.29 7.92 -2.35
N ILE A 13 -5.26 7.08 -2.48
CA ILE A 13 -5.12 5.88 -1.65
C ILE A 13 -4.18 6.20 -0.49
N ARG A 14 -4.76 6.29 0.71
CA ARG A 14 -4.05 6.51 1.97
C ARG A 14 -3.78 5.16 2.62
N ILE A 15 -2.54 4.91 3.01
CA ILE A 15 -2.15 3.73 3.79
C ILE A 15 -1.57 4.21 5.10
N GLU A 16 -2.10 3.71 6.22
CA GLU A 16 -1.68 4.07 7.56
C GLU A 16 -1.34 2.83 8.35
N ALA A 17 -0.06 2.72 8.70
CA ALA A 17 0.51 1.53 9.25
C ALA A 17 1.13 1.79 10.62
N SER A 18 0.97 0.84 11.51
CA SER A 18 1.50 0.87 12.88
C SER A 18 2.14 -0.47 13.24
N ASP A 19 2.78 -0.55 14.40
CA ASP A 19 3.33 -1.80 14.95
C ASP A 19 4.26 -2.51 13.97
N LEU A 20 5.37 -1.85 13.64
CA LEU A 20 6.37 -2.37 12.71
C LEU A 20 7.30 -3.38 13.43
N PRO A 21 7.85 -4.38 12.71
CA PRO A 21 8.52 -5.54 13.30
C PRO A 21 9.95 -5.27 13.80
N GLY A 22 10.44 -4.03 13.73
CA GLY A 22 11.80 -3.64 14.06
C GLY A 22 12.76 -3.66 12.87
N ARG A 23 13.99 -3.18 13.08
CA ARG A 23 15.04 -3.11 12.04
C ARG A 23 15.68 -4.45 11.70
N ALA A 24 15.40 -5.47 12.51
CA ALA A 24 15.93 -6.80 12.32
C ALA A 24 14.85 -7.84 12.61
N PHE A 25 14.67 -8.76 11.67
CA PHE A 25 13.83 -9.94 11.88
C PHE A 25 14.40 -11.13 11.11
N VAL A 26 14.04 -12.32 11.59
CA VAL A 26 14.46 -13.60 11.02
C VAL A 26 13.46 -14.02 9.95
N LEU A 27 13.93 -14.21 8.72
CA LEU A 27 13.08 -14.63 7.59
C LEU A 27 12.66 -16.11 7.67
N GLY A 28 13.39 -16.91 8.43
CA GLY A 28 13.19 -18.33 8.68
C GLY A 28 14.40 -18.91 9.43
N PRO A 29 14.32 -20.14 9.97
CA PRO A 29 15.38 -20.74 10.78
C PRO A 29 16.74 -20.82 10.06
N ASP A 30 16.75 -20.90 8.74
CA ASP A 30 17.96 -21.05 7.93
C ASP A 30 18.49 -19.75 7.31
N PHE A 31 17.86 -18.60 7.62
CA PHE A 31 18.25 -17.30 7.05
C PHE A 31 18.90 -16.41 8.09
N PRO A 32 20.04 -15.75 7.78
CA PRO A 32 20.61 -14.75 8.66
C PRO A 32 19.58 -13.64 8.92
N ALA A 33 19.63 -13.05 10.11
CA ALA A 33 18.78 -11.91 10.43
C ALA A 33 19.07 -10.77 9.44
N ALA A 34 18.04 -10.29 8.76
CA ALA A 34 18.18 -9.12 7.90
C ALA A 34 18.41 -7.90 8.78
N GLY A 35 19.48 -7.14 8.53
CA GLY A 35 19.77 -5.89 9.24
C GLY A 35 19.28 -4.67 8.47
N ASN A 36 19.05 -3.56 9.19
CA ASN A 36 18.67 -2.27 8.61
C ASN A 36 17.40 -2.33 7.71
N VAL A 37 16.39 -3.08 8.15
CA VAL A 37 15.16 -3.28 7.38
C VAL A 37 14.30 -2.02 7.34
N HIS A 38 13.72 -1.78 6.16
CA HIS A 38 12.75 -0.72 5.89
C HIS A 38 11.52 -1.30 5.17
N ILE A 39 10.43 -0.52 5.16
CA ILE A 39 9.23 -0.79 4.37
C ILE A 39 8.92 0.37 3.44
N GLY A 40 8.50 0.06 2.22
CA GLY A 40 8.02 1.05 1.25
C GLY A 40 7.00 0.49 0.27
N VAL A 41 6.41 1.37 -0.52
CA VAL A 41 5.46 1.00 -1.57
C VAL A 41 6.21 0.76 -2.87
N GLN A 42 6.04 -0.43 -3.47
CA GLN A 42 6.70 -0.80 -4.72
C GLN A 42 5.94 -0.25 -5.94
N ARG A 43 6.68 0.37 -6.86
CA ARG A 43 6.14 0.92 -8.10
C ARG A 43 5.74 -0.18 -9.09
N LYS A 44 4.65 0.06 -9.83
CA LYS A 44 4.19 -0.80 -10.93
C LYS A 44 5.27 -0.86 -12.03
N ASP A 45 5.50 -2.05 -12.55
CA ASP A 45 6.45 -2.35 -13.64
C ASP A 45 7.91 -1.93 -13.38
N ARG A 46 8.25 -1.62 -12.11
CA ARG A 46 9.58 -1.22 -11.66
C ARG A 46 9.93 -1.94 -10.35
N PRO A 47 10.29 -3.23 -10.40
CA PRO A 47 10.46 -4.07 -9.21
C PRO A 47 11.57 -3.62 -8.25
N GLY A 48 12.49 -2.76 -8.69
CA GLY A 48 13.54 -2.14 -7.86
C GLY A 48 13.26 -0.70 -7.42
N GLU A 49 12.07 -0.15 -7.70
CA GLU A 49 11.71 1.22 -7.32
C GLU A 49 10.67 1.18 -6.19
N TRP A 50 11.02 1.81 -5.06
CA TRP A 50 10.14 1.99 -3.91
C TRP A 50 10.00 3.47 -3.56
N THR A 51 8.85 3.84 -3.03
CA THR A 51 8.60 5.18 -2.49
C THR A 51 8.30 5.14 -1.00
N GLY A 52 8.63 6.23 -0.31
CA GLY A 52 8.38 6.43 1.11
C GLY A 52 8.96 5.31 1.97
N LEU A 53 10.28 5.08 1.90
CA LEU A 53 10.91 4.09 2.76
C LEU A 53 10.85 4.57 4.23
N HIS A 54 10.28 3.73 5.09
CA HIS A 54 10.23 3.92 6.54
C HIS A 54 11.10 2.88 7.24
N PRO A 55 11.89 3.25 8.27
CA PRO A 55 12.60 2.29 9.10
C PRO A 55 11.64 1.27 9.74
N GLY A 56 12.07 0.01 9.83
CA GLY A 56 11.27 -1.05 10.43
C GLY A 56 10.97 -0.88 11.92
N ASP A 57 11.64 0.05 12.61
CA ASP A 57 11.42 0.43 14.01
C ASP A 57 10.69 1.79 14.16
N ALA A 58 10.22 2.38 13.06
CA ALA A 58 9.40 3.59 13.15
C ALA A 58 8.09 3.30 13.89
N ALA A 59 7.62 4.26 14.70
CA ALA A 59 6.36 4.13 15.43
C ALA A 59 5.15 3.93 14.49
N SER A 60 5.21 4.52 13.29
CA SER A 60 4.20 4.40 12.25
C SER A 60 4.80 4.67 10.87
N ALA A 61 4.13 4.21 9.83
CA ALA A 61 4.44 4.53 8.44
C ALA A 61 3.15 4.96 7.72
N SER A 62 3.27 5.91 6.78
CA SER A 62 2.11 6.33 6.01
C SER A 62 2.46 6.70 4.58
N TRP A 63 1.59 6.31 3.65
CA TRP A 63 1.74 6.61 2.23
C TRP A 63 0.45 7.21 1.69
N THR A 64 0.61 8.12 0.75
CA THR A 64 -0.49 8.68 -0.05
C THR A 64 -0.13 8.42 -1.51
N LEU A 65 -1.00 7.70 -2.21
CA LEU A 65 -0.79 7.26 -3.59
C LEU A 65 -1.91 7.83 -4.45
N GLU A 66 -1.53 8.55 -5.50
CA GLU A 66 -2.49 9.06 -6.48
C GLU A 66 -2.97 7.94 -7.41
N ALA A 67 -4.28 7.91 -7.63
CA ALA A 67 -4.94 7.03 -8.58
C ALA A 67 -6.08 7.77 -9.31
N VAL A 68 -6.50 7.19 -10.43
CA VAL A 68 -7.64 7.64 -11.22
C VAL A 68 -8.64 6.50 -11.30
N ALA A 69 -9.90 6.78 -10.99
CA ALA A 69 -11.02 5.88 -11.22
C ALA A 69 -11.37 5.85 -12.71
N VAL A 70 -11.43 4.65 -13.27
CA VAL A 70 -11.75 4.41 -14.67
C VAL A 70 -12.96 3.48 -14.72
N ALA A 71 -14.04 3.98 -15.31
CA ALA A 71 -15.21 3.16 -15.59
C ALA A 71 -14.90 2.11 -16.66
N THR A 72 -15.24 0.86 -16.38
CA THR A 72 -15.09 -0.29 -17.28
C THR A 72 -16.43 -0.98 -17.48
N ALA A 73 -16.48 -1.94 -18.42
CA ALA A 73 -17.68 -2.73 -18.66
C ALA A 73 -18.10 -3.59 -17.45
N THR A 74 -17.19 -3.84 -16.51
CA THR A 74 -17.40 -4.72 -15.35
C THR A 74 -17.42 -3.99 -14.01
N GLY A 75 -17.31 -2.66 -14.00
CA GLY A 75 -17.31 -1.84 -12.80
C GLY A 75 -16.30 -0.70 -12.87
N THR A 76 -15.79 -0.28 -11.73
CA THR A 76 -14.77 0.77 -11.64
C THR A 76 -13.41 0.16 -11.30
N GLU A 77 -12.39 0.51 -12.07
CA GLU A 77 -11.00 0.16 -11.83
C GLU A 77 -10.21 1.39 -11.37
N LEU A 78 -9.14 1.19 -10.60
CA LEU A 78 -8.20 2.26 -10.25
C LEU A 78 -6.92 2.12 -11.08
N GLU A 79 -6.47 3.20 -11.68
CA GLU A 79 -5.20 3.28 -12.40
C GLU A 79 -4.23 4.22 -11.71
N GLY A 80 -2.97 3.81 -11.61
CA GLY A 80 -1.94 4.63 -10.97
C GLY A 80 -0.57 3.96 -10.97
N PRO A 81 0.51 4.72 -10.74
CA PRO A 81 1.89 4.22 -10.83
C PRO A 81 2.23 3.17 -9.76
N TYR A 82 1.42 3.04 -8.71
CA TYR A 82 1.61 2.07 -7.62
C TYR A 82 0.53 0.98 -7.59
N ILE A 83 -0.43 1.03 -8.52
CA ILE A 83 -1.50 0.04 -8.63
C ILE A 83 -1.05 -1.09 -9.55
N GLN A 84 -0.81 -2.24 -8.95
CA GLN A 84 -0.52 -3.47 -9.65
C GLN A 84 -1.83 -4.02 -10.22
N ASN A 85 -1.82 -4.47 -11.47
CA ASN A 85 -2.96 -5.19 -12.06
C ASN A 85 -2.46 -6.54 -12.60
N ARG A 86 -2.39 -7.54 -11.72
CA ARG A 86 -1.88 -8.88 -12.01
C ARG A 86 -2.33 -9.85 -10.92
N LEU A 87 -2.10 -11.14 -11.09
CA LEU A 87 -2.35 -12.14 -10.03
C LEU A 87 -3.81 -12.13 -9.54
N GLY A 88 -4.77 -11.91 -10.44
CA GLY A 88 -6.20 -11.98 -10.15
C GLY A 88 -6.84 -10.70 -9.62
N GLY A 89 -6.20 -9.53 -9.75
CA GLY A 89 -6.88 -8.24 -9.54
C GLY A 89 -5.94 -7.06 -9.32
N GLN A 90 -6.54 -5.94 -8.90
CA GLN A 90 -5.85 -4.70 -8.59
C GLN A 90 -5.40 -4.64 -7.12
N PHE A 91 -4.18 -4.20 -6.87
CA PHE A 91 -3.62 -4.13 -5.51
C PHE A 91 -2.41 -3.20 -5.37
N VAL A 92 -2.06 -2.86 -4.13
CA VAL A 92 -0.81 -2.15 -3.77
C VAL A 92 0.19 -3.11 -3.13
N PHE A 93 1.48 -2.97 -3.47
CA PHE A 93 2.57 -3.73 -2.85
C PHE A 93 3.27 -2.95 -1.75
N LEU A 94 3.24 -3.48 -0.53
CA LEU A 94 4.15 -3.10 0.54
C LEU A 94 5.32 -4.07 0.55
N SER A 95 6.55 -3.56 0.54
CA SER A 95 7.77 -4.39 0.45
C SER A 95 8.69 -4.12 1.62
N TRP A 96 9.10 -5.20 2.28
CA TRP A 96 10.19 -5.19 3.24
C TRP A 96 11.51 -5.34 2.50
N VAL A 97 12.43 -4.40 2.73
CA VAL A 97 13.71 -4.32 2.03
C VAL A 97 14.85 -4.06 3.01
N THR A 98 16.04 -4.52 2.70
CA THR A 98 17.27 -4.08 3.39
C THR A 98 17.84 -2.85 2.69
N VAL A 99 18.41 -1.95 3.49
CA VAL A 99 19.04 -0.73 3.00
C VAL A 99 20.47 -0.67 3.53
N ASP A 100 21.41 -0.19 2.73
CA ASP A 100 22.77 0.12 3.16
C ASP A 100 23.13 1.58 2.77
N ALA A 101 24.42 1.91 2.80
CA ALA A 101 24.89 3.25 2.41
C ALA A 101 24.70 3.56 0.92
N ALA A 102 24.59 2.55 0.05
CA ALA A 102 24.37 2.69 -1.39
C ALA A 102 22.88 2.69 -1.77
N GLY A 103 21.99 2.22 -0.88
CA GLY A 103 20.55 2.26 -1.06
C GLY A 103 19.88 0.93 -0.74
N VAL A 104 18.78 0.60 -1.40
CA VAL A 104 18.10 -0.69 -1.23
C VAL A 104 18.98 -1.80 -1.80
N THR A 105 19.28 -2.83 -0.99
CA THR A 105 20.11 -3.97 -1.43
C THR A 105 19.26 -5.16 -1.82
N ASP A 106 18.29 -5.54 -0.99
CA ASP A 106 17.49 -6.76 -1.18
C ASP A 106 16.02 -6.55 -0.84
N MET A 107 15.16 -7.27 -1.55
CA MET A 107 13.75 -7.42 -1.20
C MET A 107 13.55 -8.71 -0.42
N LEU A 108 12.98 -8.61 0.78
CA LEU A 108 12.85 -9.72 1.73
C LEU A 108 11.49 -10.40 1.66
N ARG A 109 10.43 -9.61 1.77
CA ARG A 109 9.02 -10.05 1.86
C ARG A 109 8.12 -8.97 1.27
N ARG A 110 6.90 -9.36 0.87
CA ARG A 110 5.88 -8.43 0.36
C ARG A 110 4.52 -8.73 0.96
N ALA A 111 3.77 -7.67 1.24
CA ALA A 111 2.34 -7.71 1.53
C ALA A 111 1.56 -7.08 0.37
N LYS A 112 0.36 -7.60 0.09
CA LYS A 112 -0.56 -7.14 -0.95
C LYS A 112 -1.83 -6.63 -0.30
N LEU A 113 -2.19 -5.38 -0.59
CA LEU A 113 -3.48 -4.80 -0.25
C LEU A 113 -4.37 -4.86 -1.50
N MET A 114 -5.23 -5.87 -1.59
CA MET A 114 -6.07 -6.08 -2.77
C MET A 114 -7.33 -5.20 -2.68
N PHE A 115 -7.68 -4.52 -3.76
CA PHE A 115 -8.92 -3.75 -3.79
C PHE A 115 -10.16 -4.65 -3.80
N ALA A 116 -10.03 -5.89 -4.27
CA ALA A 116 -11.07 -6.91 -4.15
C ALA A 116 -11.37 -7.33 -2.69
N ASP A 117 -10.55 -6.94 -1.71
CA ASP A 117 -10.81 -7.15 -0.28
C ASP A 117 -11.43 -5.92 0.40
N VAL A 118 -11.75 -4.87 -0.36
CA VAL A 118 -12.46 -3.68 0.12
C VAL A 118 -13.97 -3.95 0.05
N PRO A 119 -14.77 -3.66 1.08
CA PRO A 119 -16.23 -3.70 0.98
C PRO A 119 -16.71 -2.81 -0.17
N SER A 120 -17.62 -3.31 -1.01
CA SER A 120 -18.04 -2.60 -2.23
C SER A 120 -18.58 -1.19 -1.95
N GLU A 121 -19.39 -1.04 -0.90
CA GLU A 121 -19.91 0.26 -0.48
C GLU A 121 -18.79 1.25 -0.12
N THR A 122 -17.77 0.80 0.62
CA THR A 122 -16.60 1.61 0.93
C THR A 122 -15.78 1.97 -0.31
N PHE A 123 -15.67 1.05 -1.28
CA PHE A 123 -14.96 1.35 -2.52
C PHE A 123 -15.70 2.39 -3.36
N ASP A 124 -17.02 2.23 -3.52
CA ASP A 124 -17.86 3.16 -4.27
C ASP A 124 -17.89 4.55 -3.61
N GLU A 125 -17.94 4.60 -2.28
CA GLU A 125 -17.80 5.82 -1.51
C GLU A 125 -16.44 6.49 -1.70
N ALA A 126 -15.35 5.72 -1.74
CA ALA A 126 -14.02 6.26 -1.95
C ALA A 126 -13.84 6.81 -3.36
N VAL A 127 -14.39 6.13 -4.38
CA VAL A 127 -14.40 6.61 -5.77
C VAL A 127 -15.14 7.94 -5.88
N ARG A 128 -16.31 8.05 -5.24
CA ARG A 128 -17.12 9.29 -5.25
C ARG A 128 -16.54 10.40 -4.39
N GLY A 129 -15.94 10.03 -3.26
CA GLY A 129 -15.44 10.94 -2.24
C GLY A 129 -13.98 11.36 -2.46
N GLY A 130 -13.22 10.63 -3.28
CA GLY A 130 -11.85 10.93 -3.64
C GLY A 130 -10.77 10.39 -2.68
N ARG A 131 -11.10 9.59 -1.66
CA ARG A 131 -10.08 8.93 -0.82
C ARG A 131 -10.50 7.57 -0.26
N LEU A 132 -9.64 6.58 -0.49
CA LEU A 132 -9.67 5.24 0.10
C LEU A 132 -8.54 5.12 1.14
N THR A 133 -8.85 4.77 2.39
CA THR A 133 -7.86 4.60 3.45
C THR A 133 -7.77 3.16 3.92
N ALA A 134 -6.56 2.58 3.89
CA ALA A 134 -6.22 1.30 4.48
C ALA A 134 -5.48 1.51 5.81
N ARG A 135 -5.97 0.91 6.91
CA ARG A 135 -5.32 0.91 8.22
C ARG A 135 -4.92 -0.50 8.61
N LEU A 136 -3.66 -0.70 9.00
CA LEU A 136 -3.12 -2.03 9.32
C LEU A 136 -1.97 -1.99 10.33
N ARG A 137 -1.75 -3.14 10.98
CA ARG A 137 -0.51 -3.42 11.73
C ARG A 137 0.47 -4.14 10.82
N LEU A 138 1.75 -3.84 10.92
CA LEU A 138 2.79 -4.40 10.06
C LEU A 138 3.52 -5.61 10.65
N THR A 139 3.08 -6.02 11.84
CA THR A 139 3.53 -7.24 12.53
C THR A 139 2.33 -8.17 12.74
N THR A 140 2.53 -9.47 12.52
CA THR A 140 1.52 -10.51 12.80
C THR A 140 1.45 -10.80 14.29
N ALA A 141 0.43 -11.56 14.72
CA ALA A 141 0.28 -11.97 16.12
C ALA A 141 1.50 -12.77 16.64
N GLU A 142 2.23 -13.45 15.75
CA GLU A 142 3.43 -14.21 16.04
C GLU A 142 4.72 -13.35 16.04
N GLY A 143 4.60 -12.02 15.96
CA GLY A 143 5.75 -11.11 15.94
C GLY A 143 6.51 -11.08 14.60
N ARG A 144 5.89 -11.57 13.51
CA ARG A 144 6.54 -11.65 12.20
C ARG A 144 6.13 -10.47 11.30
N PRO A 145 6.97 -10.06 10.34
CA PRO A 145 6.57 -9.05 9.36
C PRO A 145 5.33 -9.48 8.58
N LEU A 146 4.37 -8.57 8.44
CA LEU A 146 3.19 -8.79 7.63
C LEU A 146 3.60 -9.06 6.18
N CYS A 147 3.10 -10.16 5.61
CA CYS A 147 3.38 -10.56 4.24
C CYS A 147 2.22 -11.35 3.62
N GLY A 148 2.26 -11.58 2.30
CA GLY A 148 1.19 -12.25 1.56
C GLY A 148 0.00 -11.32 1.28
N ARG A 149 -1.17 -11.90 0.98
CA ARG A 149 -2.41 -11.14 0.79
C ARG A 149 -2.98 -10.76 2.14
N VAL A 150 -3.11 -9.47 2.41
CA VAL A 150 -3.68 -8.94 3.66
C VAL A 150 -5.18 -8.76 3.46
N ARG A 151 -5.97 -9.39 4.33
CA ARG A 151 -7.43 -9.31 4.31
C ARG A 151 -7.96 -8.83 5.66
N PRO A 152 -9.17 -8.27 5.72
CA PRO A 152 -9.86 -8.10 7.00
C PRO A 152 -9.84 -9.41 7.82
N PRO A 153 -9.62 -9.35 9.15
CA PRO A 153 -9.53 -8.14 9.98
C PRO A 153 -8.12 -7.52 10.07
N LEU A 154 -7.10 -8.03 9.37
CA LEU A 154 -5.73 -7.51 9.44
C LEU A 154 -5.56 -6.12 8.79
N VAL A 155 -6.48 -5.76 7.89
CA VAL A 155 -6.60 -4.42 7.31
C VAL A 155 -8.05 -3.95 7.48
N THR A 156 -8.20 -2.70 7.89
CA THR A 156 -9.48 -1.98 7.94
C THR A 156 -9.50 -0.96 6.80
N TRP A 157 -10.58 -0.94 6.03
CA TRP A 157 -10.79 0.00 4.94
C TRP A 157 -11.83 1.04 5.31
N SER A 158 -11.66 2.28 4.85
CA SER A 158 -12.62 3.36 5.03
C SER A 158 -12.56 4.34 3.87
N ALA A 159 -13.70 4.94 3.54
CA ALA A 159 -13.80 6.02 2.57
C ALA A 159 -13.89 7.36 3.32
N THR A 160 -13.22 8.38 2.80
CA THR A 160 -13.36 9.74 3.31
C THR A 160 -13.30 10.72 2.15
N THR A 161 -13.83 11.92 2.34
CA THR A 161 -13.56 13.03 1.43
C THR A 161 -12.26 13.70 1.86
N PRO A 162 -11.27 13.90 0.98
CA PRO A 162 -10.11 14.74 1.27
C PRO A 162 -10.61 16.12 1.72
N GLN A 163 -10.26 16.54 2.92
CA GLN A 163 -10.54 17.91 3.33
C GLN A 163 -9.65 18.83 2.50
N THR A 164 -10.20 19.50 1.48
CA THR A 164 -9.52 20.62 0.84
C THR A 164 -9.48 21.76 1.84
N LEU A 165 -8.34 21.92 2.51
CA LEU A 165 -8.09 23.07 3.37
C LEU A 165 -8.16 24.33 2.48
N ARG A 166 -9.28 25.05 2.49
CA ARG A 166 -9.35 26.35 1.81
C ARG A 166 -8.40 27.31 2.53
N PRO A 167 -7.46 27.98 1.85
CA PRO A 167 -6.72 29.07 2.48
C PRO A 167 -7.71 30.17 2.88
N ARG A 168 -7.51 30.73 4.08
CA ARG A 168 -8.28 31.88 4.59
C ARG A 168 -7.91 33.15 3.85
#